data_AF-Q2RJ48-F1
#
_entry.id   AF-Q2RJ48-F1
#
_cell.length_a   1.000
_cell.length_b   1.000
_cell.length_c   1.000
_cell.angle_alpha   90.00
_cell.angle_beta   90.00
_cell.angle_gamma   90.00
#
_symmetry.space_group_name_H-M   'P 1'
#
loop_
_entity.id
_entity.type
_entity.pdbx_description
1 polymer ?
#
loop_
_entity_poly.entity_id
_entity_poly.type
_entity_poly.pdbx_seq_one_letter_code
_entity_poly.pdbx_strand_id
1 'polypeptide(L)'
;MAECQACVLTCMDFRIQGPVAAWLREKGLAGKYDYLSLPGASRNFLNEGKLTLVEDSYRLHHIKEVYLIHHEDCGAYNLGDLPVEEQLARQRQDMELAARILKERLPELKVYLAFLYLDGHVVELTSI
;
A
#
# COMPACT_ATOMS: atom_id res chain seq x y z
N MET A 1 23.48 11.82 2.51
CA MET A 1 22.73 11.38 1.31
C MET A 1 21.34 11.00 1.78
N ALA A 2 20.29 11.32 1.04
CA ALA A 2 18.94 10.87 1.41
C ALA A 2 18.88 9.35 1.23
N GLU A 3 18.42 8.63 2.25
CA GLU A 3 18.29 7.17 2.25
C GLU A 3 16.80 6.82 2.11
N CYS A 4 16.49 5.92 1.18
CA CYS A 4 15.14 5.39 1.03
C CYS A 4 14.89 4.37 2.14
N GLN A 5 13.79 4.53 2.87
CA GLN A 5 13.42 3.66 3.97
C GLN A 5 12.31 2.68 3.59
N ALA A 6 11.39 3.11 2.71
CA ALA A 6 10.18 2.37 2.43
C ALA A 6 9.82 2.31 0.93
N CYS A 7 9.03 1.32 0.55
CA CYS A 7 8.27 1.34 -0.69
C CYS A 7 6.78 1.42 -0.37
N VAL A 8 6.08 2.37 -0.97
CA VAL A 8 4.64 2.57 -0.79
C VAL A 8 3.93 2.06 -2.04
N LEU A 9 3.05 1.08 -1.88
CA LEU A 9 2.14 0.61 -2.92
C LEU A 9 0.72 1.06 -2.60
N THR A 10 0.14 1.87 -3.50
CA THR A 10 -1.21 2.38 -3.33
C THR A 10 -1.95 2.55 -4.65
N CYS A 11 -3.21 3.00 -4.58
CA CYS A 11 -4.03 3.26 -5.75
C CYS A 11 -3.59 4.56 -6.46
N MET A 12 -3.84 4.65 -7.78
CA MET A 12 -3.62 5.88 -8.54
C MET A 12 -4.73 6.92 -8.39
N ASP A 13 -5.77 6.61 -7.63
CA ASP A 13 -6.90 7.49 -7.39
C ASP A 13 -6.43 8.87 -6.90
N PHE A 14 -6.87 9.92 -7.59
CA PHE A 14 -6.43 11.29 -7.32
C PHE A 14 -6.93 11.81 -5.95
N ARG A 15 -8.04 11.27 -5.44
CA ARG A 15 -8.66 11.69 -4.18
C ARG A 15 -7.76 11.41 -2.98
N ILE A 16 -6.88 10.41 -3.09
CA ILE A 16 -6.11 9.87 -1.96
C ILE A 16 -4.68 10.38 -1.88
N GLN A 17 -4.14 10.97 -2.95
CA GLN A 17 -2.71 11.30 -3.05
C GLN A 17 -2.27 12.29 -1.95
N GLY A 18 -3.08 13.33 -1.70
CA GLY A 18 -2.83 14.32 -0.65
C GLY A 18 -2.86 13.71 0.76
N PRO A 19 -3.95 13.06 1.18
CA PRO A 19 -4.04 12.36 2.45
C PRO A 19 -2.92 11.32 2.68
N VAL A 20 -2.61 10.48 1.69
CA VAL A 20 -1.51 9.50 1.79
C VAL A 20 -0.17 10.19 2.00
N ALA A 21 0.13 11.25 1.25
CA ALA A 21 1.38 12.00 1.41
C ALA A 21 1.48 12.68 2.79
N ALA A 22 0.37 13.21 3.30
CA ALA A 22 0.31 13.81 4.64
C ALA A 22 0.58 12.76 5.73
N TRP A 23 -0.07 11.60 5.64
CA TRP A 23 0.11 10.50 6.58
C TRP A 23 1.55 9.95 6.55
N LEU A 24 2.14 9.75 5.37
CA LEU A 24 3.55 9.31 5.25
C LEU A 24 4.53 10.35 5.83
N ARG A 25 4.24 11.64 5.67
CA ARG A 25 5.05 12.72 6.29
C ARG A 25 4.98 12.66 7.81
N GLU A 26 3.81 12.43 8.39
CA GLU A 26 3.63 12.26 9.84
C GLU A 26 4.41 11.06 10.38
N LYS A 27 4.58 10.02 9.56
CA LYS A 27 5.45 8.88 9.85
C LYS A 27 6.94 9.13 9.65
N GLY A 28 7.33 10.36 9.30
CA GLY A 28 8.74 10.74 9.09
C GLY A 28 9.34 10.22 7.78
N LEU A 29 8.49 9.76 6.84
CA LEU A 29 8.90 9.19 5.55
C LEU A 29 8.98 10.24 4.43
N ALA A 30 8.74 11.52 4.70
CA ALA A 30 8.82 12.57 3.67
C ALA A 30 10.18 12.53 2.94
N GLY A 31 10.13 12.25 1.63
CA GLY A 31 11.33 12.13 0.78
C GLY A 31 12.17 10.86 1.01
N LYS A 32 11.63 9.85 1.70
CA LYS A 32 12.32 8.60 2.07
C LYS A 32 11.58 7.34 1.62
N TYR A 33 10.80 7.43 0.55
CA TYR A 33 10.11 6.27 0.00
C TYR A 33 10.08 6.27 -1.52
N ASP A 34 10.10 5.06 -2.08
CA ASP A 34 9.65 4.80 -3.45
C ASP A 34 8.13 4.72 -3.49
N TYR A 35 7.51 5.20 -4.56
CA TYR A 35 6.05 5.29 -4.67
C TYR A 35 5.54 4.53 -5.90
N LEU A 36 4.83 3.44 -5.67
CA LEU A 36 4.18 2.61 -6.68
C LEU A 36 2.68 2.87 -6.65
N SER A 37 2.14 3.30 -7.79
CA SER A 37 0.75 3.69 -7.94
C SER A 37 0.09 2.86 -9.03
N LEU A 38 -0.83 1.98 -8.65
CA LEU A 38 -1.52 1.04 -9.55
C LEU A 38 -3.03 1.06 -9.27
N PRO A 39 -3.91 1.01 -10.28
CA PRO A 39 -5.35 0.82 -10.05
C PRO A 39 -5.61 -0.37 -9.12
N GLY A 40 -6.31 -0.17 -8.00
CA GLY A 40 -6.58 -1.27 -7.06
C GLY A 40 -5.38 -1.77 -6.25
N ALA A 41 -4.25 -1.03 -6.26
CA ALA A 41 -3.08 -1.28 -5.41
C ALA A 41 -2.61 -2.74 -5.43
N SER A 42 -2.73 -3.45 -4.30
CA SER A 42 -2.27 -4.84 -4.13
C SER A 42 -2.94 -5.81 -5.11
N ARG A 43 -4.21 -5.59 -5.48
CA ARG A 43 -4.93 -6.50 -6.39
C ARG A 43 -4.26 -6.55 -7.76
N ASN A 44 -4.04 -5.40 -8.39
CA ASN A 44 -3.38 -5.39 -9.70
C ASN A 44 -1.89 -5.65 -9.59
N PHE A 45 -1.26 -5.25 -8.49
CA PHE A 45 0.13 -5.63 -8.22
C PHE A 45 0.33 -7.15 -8.30
N LEU A 46 -0.59 -7.93 -7.72
CA LEU A 46 -0.59 -9.38 -7.80
C LEU A 46 -1.02 -9.89 -9.19
N ASN A 47 -2.17 -9.43 -9.70
CA ASN A 47 -2.75 -9.94 -10.95
C ASN A 47 -1.86 -9.66 -12.18
N GLU A 48 -1.14 -8.55 -12.18
CA GLU A 48 -0.23 -8.17 -13.27
C GLU A 48 1.21 -8.63 -13.05
N GLY A 49 1.48 -9.42 -11.99
CA GLY A 49 2.81 -9.97 -11.72
C GLY A 49 3.88 -8.92 -11.42
N LYS A 50 3.53 -7.83 -10.73
CA LYS A 50 4.41 -6.66 -10.51
C LYS A 50 5.31 -6.77 -9.28
N LEU A 51 5.48 -7.97 -8.73
CA LEU A 51 6.33 -8.25 -7.55
C LEU A 51 7.76 -7.70 -7.70
N THR A 52 8.31 -7.74 -8.91
CA THR A 52 9.66 -7.26 -9.21
C THR A 52 9.86 -5.79 -8.90
N LEU A 53 8.81 -4.97 -8.87
CA LEU A 53 8.93 -3.55 -8.51
C LEU A 53 9.37 -3.34 -7.05
N VAL A 54 8.87 -4.18 -6.14
CA VAL A 54 9.30 -4.14 -4.72
C VAL A 54 10.69 -4.77 -4.57
N GLU A 55 10.98 -5.85 -5.31
CA GLU A 55 12.30 -6.46 -5.35
C GLU A 55 13.37 -5.48 -5.87
N ASP A 56 13.05 -4.66 -6.87
CA ASP A 56 13.91 -3.63 -7.41
C ASP A 56 14.13 -2.49 -6.41
N SER A 57 13.07 -2.00 -5.75
CA SER A 57 13.20 -1.01 -4.66
C SER A 57 14.09 -1.55 -3.52
N TYR A 58 13.92 -2.82 -3.13
CA TYR A 58 14.77 -3.48 -2.14
C TYR A 58 16.23 -3.55 -2.57
N ARG A 59 16.49 -3.99 -3.82
CA ARG A 59 17.84 -4.19 -4.34
C ARG A 59 18.58 -2.88 -4.61
N LEU A 60 17.88 -1.87 -5.14
CA LEU A 60 18.47 -0.60 -5.57
C LEU A 60 18.55 0.41 -4.44
N HIS A 61 17.55 0.46 -3.56
CA HIS A 61 17.41 1.50 -2.56
C HIS A 61 17.41 0.97 -1.12
N HIS A 62 17.60 -0.35 -0.92
CA HIS A 62 17.79 -0.98 0.38
C HIS A 62 16.66 -0.73 1.41
N ILE A 63 15.43 -0.57 0.92
CA ILE A 63 14.25 -0.36 1.75
C ILE A 63 14.10 -1.44 2.83
N LYS A 64 13.46 -1.06 3.95
CA LYS A 64 13.18 -1.95 5.09
C LYS A 64 11.69 -2.16 5.31
N GLU A 65 10.87 -1.30 4.72
CA GLU A 65 9.43 -1.24 4.96
C GLU A 65 8.66 -1.24 3.63
N VAL A 66 7.50 -1.89 3.62
CA VAL A 66 6.52 -1.80 2.54
C VAL A 66 5.20 -1.37 3.14
N TYR A 67 4.58 -0.33 2.58
CA TYR A 67 3.25 0.13 2.95
C TYR A 67 2.27 -0.24 1.84
N LEU A 68 1.33 -1.12 2.14
CA LEU A 68 0.20 -1.45 1.27
C LEU A 68 -0.97 -0.56 1.71
N ILE A 69 -1.32 0.43 0.90
CA ILE A 69 -2.36 1.41 1.25
C ILE A 69 -3.52 1.31 0.27
N HIS A 70 -4.65 0.84 0.77
CA HIS A 70 -5.92 0.76 0.04
C HIS A 70 -6.85 1.89 0.48
N HIS A 71 -7.98 2.07 -0.21
CA HIS A 71 -8.89 3.17 0.11
C HIS A 71 -10.37 2.81 -0.09
N GLU A 72 -11.21 3.56 0.60
CA GLU A 72 -12.66 3.57 0.44
C GLU A 72 -13.06 3.93 -0.99
N ASP A 73 -14.11 3.28 -1.49
CA ASP A 73 -14.72 3.51 -2.81
C ASP A 73 -13.69 3.44 -3.96
N CYS A 74 -12.88 2.37 -3.94
CA CYS A 74 -11.91 2.12 -5.00
C CYS A 74 -12.61 1.63 -6.28
N GLY A 75 -12.52 2.42 -7.35
CA GLY A 75 -13.13 2.10 -8.64
C GLY A 75 -12.63 0.80 -9.29
N ALA A 76 -11.39 0.39 -9.01
CA ALA A 76 -10.87 -0.90 -9.47
C ALA A 76 -11.61 -2.08 -8.82
N TYR A 77 -12.06 -1.92 -7.57
CA TYR A 77 -12.82 -2.92 -6.82
C TYR A 77 -14.32 -2.87 -7.11
N ASN A 78 -14.86 -1.72 -7.53
CA ASN A 78 -16.28 -1.52 -7.84
C ASN A 78 -17.19 -1.92 -6.65
N LEU A 79 -16.85 -1.41 -5.45
CA LEU A 79 -17.54 -1.73 -4.18
C LEU A 79 -18.23 -0.52 -3.55
N GLY A 80 -18.36 0.61 -4.27
CA GLY A 80 -18.88 1.87 -3.72
C GLY A 80 -20.30 1.79 -3.13
N ASP A 81 -21.09 0.82 -3.57
CA ASP A 81 -22.46 0.59 -3.07
C ASP A 81 -22.52 -0.22 -1.77
N LEU A 82 -21.40 -0.76 -1.28
CA LEU A 82 -21.33 -1.56 -0.07
C LEU A 82 -20.94 -0.71 1.15
N PRO A 83 -21.32 -1.10 2.39
CA PRO A 83 -20.78 -0.50 3.60
C PRO A 83 -19.25 -0.54 3.62
N VAL A 84 -18.61 0.52 4.12
CA VAL A 84 -17.15 0.70 4.08
C VAL A 84 -16.42 -0.44 4.76
N GLU A 85 -16.98 -0.99 5.84
CA GLU A 85 -16.42 -2.14 6.56
C GLU A 85 -16.36 -3.38 5.67
N GLU A 86 -17.37 -3.59 4.81
CA GLU A 86 -17.38 -4.69 3.85
C GLU A 86 -16.39 -4.44 2.71
N GLN A 87 -16.27 -3.19 2.24
CA GLN A 87 -15.26 -2.81 1.26
C GLN A 87 -13.85 -3.11 1.79
N LEU A 88 -13.55 -2.66 3.01
CA LEU A 88 -12.29 -2.92 3.70
C LEU A 88 -12.04 -4.42 3.84
N ALA A 89 -13.02 -5.20 4.29
CA ALA A 89 -12.88 -6.64 4.46
C ALA A 89 -12.50 -7.35 3.16
N ARG A 90 -13.10 -6.95 2.02
CA ARG A 90 -12.78 -7.51 0.71
C ARG A 90 -11.39 -7.08 0.22
N GLN A 91 -11.05 -5.80 0.32
CA GLN A 91 -9.75 -5.27 -0.09
C GLN A 91 -8.59 -5.84 0.76
N ARG A 92 -8.84 -6.04 2.07
CA ARG A 92 -7.87 -6.60 3.03
C ARG A 92 -7.37 -7.99 2.62
N GLN A 93 -8.19 -8.80 1.97
CA GLN A 93 -7.76 -10.12 1.48
C GLN A 93 -6.59 -10.02 0.48
N ASP A 94 -6.65 -9.07 -0.45
CA ASP A 94 -5.56 -8.84 -1.41
C ASP A 94 -4.32 -8.22 -0.73
N MET A 95 -4.53 -7.35 0.26
CA MET A 95 -3.44 -6.78 1.05
C MET A 95 -2.67 -7.87 1.81
N GLU A 96 -3.38 -8.77 2.48
CA GLU A 96 -2.79 -9.87 3.25
C GLU A 96 -2.11 -10.90 2.35
N LEU A 97 -2.72 -11.21 1.20
CA LEU A 97 -2.09 -12.08 0.19
C LEU A 97 -0.79 -11.46 -0.33
N ALA A 98 -0.80 -10.17 -0.67
CA ALA A 98 0.40 -9.46 -1.12
C ALA A 98 1.47 -9.42 -0.03
N ALA A 99 1.09 -9.12 1.21
CA ALA A 99 2.00 -9.10 2.34
C ALA A 99 2.66 -10.46 2.59
N ARG A 100 1.88 -11.55 2.50
CA ARG A 100 2.39 -12.91 2.64
C ARG A 100 3.41 -13.24 1.55
N ILE A 101 3.07 -13.00 0.28
CA ILE A 101 3.98 -13.26 -0.86
C ILE A 101 5.26 -12.43 -0.74
N LEU A 102 5.15 -11.16 -0.35
CA LEU A 102 6.31 -10.29 -0.14
C LEU A 102 7.22 -10.81 0.97
N LYS A 103 6.64 -11.26 2.11
CA LYS A 103 7.41 -11.85 3.21
C LYS A 103 8.04 -13.20 2.85
N GLU A 104 7.37 -14.02 2.04
CA GLU A 104 7.92 -15.28 1.54
C GLU A 104 9.16 -15.03 0.65
N ARG A 105 9.17 -13.94 -0.13
CA ARG A 105 10.27 -13.59 -1.03
C ARG A 105 11.38 -12.77 -0.39
N LEU A 106 11.01 -11.84 0.48
CA LEU A 106 11.89 -10.87 1.12
C LEU A 106 11.59 -10.84 2.64
N PRO A 107 12.02 -11.86 3.40
CA PRO A 107 11.62 -12.04 4.80
C PRO A 107 12.04 -10.91 5.74
N GLU A 108 13.05 -10.12 5.36
CA GLU A 108 13.55 -8.99 6.14
C GLU A 108 12.65 -7.75 6.07
N LEU A 109 11.74 -7.69 5.08
CA LEU A 109 10.85 -6.55 4.92
C LEU A 109 9.72 -6.57 5.96
N LYS A 110 9.53 -5.42 6.60
CA LYS A 110 8.32 -5.15 7.38
C LYS A 110 7.23 -4.72 6.42
N VAL A 111 6.08 -5.40 6.46
CA VAL A 111 4.94 -5.04 5.62
C VAL A 111 3.82 -4.49 6.50
N TYR A 112 3.39 -3.26 6.19
CA TYR A 112 2.33 -2.54 6.87
C TYR A 112 1.12 -2.43 5.96
N LEU A 113 -0.06 -2.63 6.53
CA LEU A 113 -1.33 -2.52 5.84
C LEU A 113 -2.05 -1.29 6.37
N ALA A 114 -2.49 -0.40 5.49
CA ALA A 114 -3.29 0.75 5.87
C ALA A 114 -4.49 0.92 4.93
N PHE A 115 -5.57 1.46 5.49
CA PHE A 115 -6.77 1.79 4.74
C PHE A 115 -7.12 3.26 4.96
N LEU A 116 -7.34 3.97 3.85
CA LEU A 116 -7.70 5.37 3.84
C LEU A 116 -9.21 5.53 3.57
N TYR A 117 -9.87 6.26 4.45
CA TYR A 117 -11.22 6.77 4.27
C TYR A 117 -11.18 8.06 3.43
N LEU A 118 -12.18 8.31 2.60
CA LEU A 118 -12.21 9.48 1.72
C LEU A 118 -12.42 10.81 2.47
N ASP A 119 -12.73 10.76 3.76
CA ASP A 119 -12.68 11.92 4.67
C ASP A 119 -11.24 12.32 5.08
N GLY A 120 -10.24 11.53 4.68
CA GLY A 120 -8.82 11.75 4.96
C GLY A 120 -8.27 10.95 6.13
N HIS A 121 -9.09 10.21 6.86
CA HIS A 121 -8.65 9.37 7.96
C HIS A 121 -7.93 8.11 7.47
N VAL A 122 -6.77 7.77 8.06
CA VAL A 122 -6.02 6.55 7.74
C VAL A 122 -5.97 5.65 8.97
N VAL A 123 -6.36 4.38 8.79
CA VAL A 123 -6.18 3.33 9.81
C VAL A 123 -5.06 2.38 9.41
N GLU A 124 -4.16 2.09 10.34
CA GLU A 124 -3.27 0.93 10.21
C GLU A 124 -4.03 -0.33 10.62
N LEU A 125 -3.95 -1.36 9.78
CA LEU A 125 -4.53 -2.66 10.03
C LEU A 125 -3.50 -3.51 10.76
N THR A 126 -3.92 -4.15 11.86
CA THR A 126 -3.08 -5.16 12.50
C THR A 126 -2.88 -6.33 11.55
N SER A 127 -1.60 -6.69 11.31
CA SER A 127 -1.26 -7.93 10.62
C SER A 127 -1.77 -9.11 11.43
N ILE A 128 -2.31 -10.13 10.75
CA ILE A 128 -2.63 -11.44 11.34
C ILE A 128 -1.30 -12.16 11.67
#